data_AF-A0A835X9T4-F1
#
_entry.id   AF-A0A835X9T4-F1
#
_cell.length_a   1.000
_cell.length_b   1.000
_cell.length_c   1.000
_cell.angle_alpha   90.00
_cell.angle_beta   90.00
_cell.angle_gamma   90.00
#
_symmetry.space_group_name_H-M   'P 1'
#
loop_
_entity.id
_entity.type
_entity.pdbx_description
1 polymer ?
#
loop_
_entity_poly.entity_id
_entity_poly.type
_entity_poly.pdbx_seq_one_letter_code
_entity_poly.pdbx_strand_id
1 'polypeptide(L)' 'MIHKIQYFEAEQLPQDVFLQDVVNKFLAEKGENIIAVHPVMGKSLLVHYKE' A
#
# COMPACT_ATOMS: atom_id res chain seq x y z
N MET A 1 -1.97 19.08 -7.58
CA MET A 1 -1.38 17.80 -7.14
C MET A 1 -2.16 17.34 -5.92
N ILE A 2 -2.82 16.19 -6.00
CA ILE A 2 -3.72 15.72 -4.94
C ILE A 2 -2.99 14.66 -4.12
N HIS A 3 -3.02 14.79 -2.80
CA HIS A 3 -2.45 13.81 -1.89
C HIS A 3 -3.50 12.74 -1.56
N LYS A 4 -3.12 11.47 -1.65
CA LYS A 4 -4.01 10.33 -1.35
C LYS A 4 -3.34 9.34 -0.43
N ILE A 5 -4.16 8.64 0.35
CA ILE A 5 -3.72 7.58 1.25
C ILE A 5 -4.44 6.30 0.84
N GLN A 6 -3.69 5.24 0.62
CA GLN A 6 -4.20 3.90 0.37
C GLN A 6 -3.92 3.01 1.58
N TYR A 7 -4.96 2.36 2.11
CA TYR A 7 -4.86 1.35 3.15
C TYR A 7 -4.80 -0.04 2.52
N PHE A 8 -3.93 -0.89 3.07
CA PHE A 8 -3.79 -2.30 2.73
C PHE A 8 -3.86 -3.13 4.00
N GLU A 9 -4.61 -4.23 3.96
CA GLU A 9 -4.80 -5.12 5.11
C GLU A 9 -4.85 -6.56 4.63
N ALA A 10 -4.00 -7.41 5.23
CA ALA A 10 -3.88 -8.80 4.79
C ALA A 10 -5.17 -9.61 4.98
N GLU A 11 -5.99 -9.26 5.97
CA GLU A 11 -7.24 -9.96 6.28
C GLU A 11 -8.32 -9.75 5.21
N GLN A 12 -8.19 -8.71 4.39
CA GLN A 12 -9.11 -8.43 3.28
C GLN A 12 -8.68 -9.12 1.97
N LEU A 13 -7.53 -9.81 1.98
CA LEU A 13 -6.99 -10.46 0.78
C LEU A 13 -7.52 -11.89 0.65
N PRO A 14 -7.66 -12.40 -0.59
CA PRO A 14 -7.93 -13.81 -0.81
C PRO A 14 -6.89 -14.72 -0.15
N GLN A 15 -7.28 -15.96 0.14
CA GLN A 15 -6.31 -16.99 0.54
C GLN A 15 -5.20 -17.10 -0.52
N ASP A 16 -3.98 -17.32 -0.06
CA ASP A 16 -2.74 -17.41 -0.85
C ASP A 16 -2.28 -16.09 -1.52
N VAL A 17 -2.90 -14.95 -1.20
CA VAL A 17 -2.41 -13.63 -1.63
C VAL A 17 -1.65 -12.95 -0.48
N PHE A 18 -0.36 -12.69 -0.69
CA PHE A 18 0.44 -11.98 0.30
C PHE A 18 0.26 -10.47 0.17
N LEU A 19 0.11 -9.81 1.31
CA LEU A 19 0.05 -8.34 1.41
C LEU A 19 1.23 -7.68 0.72
N GLN A 20 2.42 -8.28 0.85
CA GLN A 20 3.64 -7.77 0.25
C GLN A 20 3.55 -7.69 -1.28
N ASP A 21 2.96 -8.67 -1.95
CA ASP A 21 2.86 -8.68 -3.42
C ASP A 21 1.95 -7.56 -3.93
N VAL A 22 0.81 -7.37 -3.25
CA VAL A 22 -0.16 -6.32 -3.59
C VAL A 22 0.45 -4.94 -3.38
N VAL A 23 1.12 -4.73 -2.23
CA VAL A 23 1.77 -3.45 -1.91
C VAL A 23 2.92 -3.19 -2.88
N ASN A 24 3.76 -4.17 -3.17
CA ASN A 24 4.88 -4.01 -4.12
C ASN A 24 4.40 -3.62 -5.51
N LYS A 25 3.32 -4.24 -5.99
CA LYS A 25 2.71 -3.87 -7.27
C LYS A 25 2.23 -2.41 -7.26
N PHE A 26 1.53 -1.99 -6.21
CA PHE A 26 1.08 -0.62 -6.07
C PHE A 26 2.25 0.39 -6.03
N LEU A 27 3.29 0.08 -5.27
CA LEU A 27 4.49 0.92 -5.17
C LEU A 27 5.20 1.05 -6.53
N ALA A 28 5.30 -0.03 -7.29
CA ALA A 28 5.88 -0.03 -8.63
C ALA A 28 5.05 0.82 -9.62
N GLU A 29 3.72 0.78 -9.53
CA GLU A 29 2.82 1.57 -10.38
C GLU A 29 2.90 3.08 -10.07
N LYS A 30 3.03 3.46 -8.80
CA LYS A 30 3.08 4.88 -8.39
C LYS A 30 4.49 5.47 -8.46
N GLY A 31 5.54 4.66 -8.28
CA GLY A 31 6.95 5.04 -8.44
C GLY A 31 7.34 6.25 -7.60
N GLU A 32 7.87 7.29 -8.25
CA GLU A 32 8.32 8.54 -7.61
C GLU A 32 7.19 9.34 -6.97
N ASN A 33 5.92 9.00 -7.22
CA ASN A 33 4.79 9.66 -6.58
C ASN A 33 4.52 9.16 -5.15
N ILE A 34 5.20 8.11 -4.70
CA ILE A 34 5.12 7.65 -3.30
C ILE A 34 5.78 8.69 -2.40
N ILE A 35 5.04 9.16 -1.39
CA ILE A 35 5.54 10.09 -0.37
C ILE A 35 6.08 9.31 0.81
N ALA A 36 5.28 8.36 1.33
CA ALA A 36 5.63 7.62 2.52
C ALA A 36 4.88 6.28 2.57
N VAL A 37 5.51 5.31 3.23
CA VAL A 37 4.92 4.01 3.55
C VAL A 37 4.98 3.82 5.06
N HIS A 38 3.84 3.61 5.69
CA HIS A 38 3.72 3.47 7.13
C HIS A 38 3.14 2.10 7.49
N PRO A 39 3.88 1.26 8.24
CA PRO A 39 3.29 0.07 8.84
C PRO A 39 2.26 0.51 9.88
N VAL A 40 1.07 -0.07 9.81
CA VAL A 40 0.04 0.11 10.84
C VAL A 40 -0.17 -1.26 11.48
N MET A 41 -0.38 -1.29 12.79
CA MET A 41 -0.41 -2.47 13.65
C MET A 41 -0.64 -3.83 12.96
N GLY A 42 0.26 -4.79 13.20
CA GLY A 42 0.07 -6.17 12.78
C GLY A 42 0.25 -6.39 11.27
N LYS A 43 -0.86 -6.68 10.56
CA LYS A 43 -0.88 -7.12 9.15
C LYS A 43 -1.46 -6.06 8.21
N SER A 44 -1.23 -4.78 8.47
CA SER A 44 -1.72 -3.69 7.63
C SER A 44 -0.69 -2.59 7.36
N LEU A 45 -0.95 -1.77 6.34
CA LEU A 45 0.00 -0.79 5.83
C LEU A 45 -0.74 0.37 5.15
N LEU A 46 -0.24 1.59 5.36
CA LEU A 46 -0.73 2.80 4.70
C LEU A 46 0.34 3.30 3.72
N VAL A 47 -0.08 3.64 2.51
CA VAL A 47 0.76 4.30 1.50
C VAL A 47 0.23 5.69 1.22
N HIS A 48 1.03 6.71 1.48
CA HIS A 48 0.77 8.09 1.10
C HIS A 48 1.42 8.37 -0.25
N TYR A 49 0.66 8.86 -1.22
CA TYR A 49 1.15 9.13 -2.57
C TYR A 49 0.50 10.37 -3.17
N LYS A 50 1.12 10.87 -4.24
CA LYS A 50 0.60 11.97 -5.06
C LYS A 50 -0.11 11.41 -6.29
N GLU A 51 -1.20 12.06 -6.68
CA GLU A 51 -1.90 11.81 -7.94
C GLU A 51 -2.05 13.11 -8.75
#